data_AF-A0A9R1X5M4-F1
#
_entry.id   AF-A0A9R1X5M4-F1
#
_cell.length_a   1.000
_cell.length_b   1.000
_cell.length_c   1.000
_cell.angle_alpha   90.00
_cell.angle_beta   90.00
_cell.angle_gamma   90.00
#
_symmetry.space_group_name_H-M   'P 1'
#
loop_
_entity.id
_entity.type
_entity.pdbx_description
1 polymer ?
#
loop_
_entity_poly.entity_id
_entity_poly.type
_entity_poly.pdbx_seq_one_letter_code
_entity_poly.pdbx_strand_id
1 'polypeptide(L)'
;MLLTTKVKVAKTFDFSLMGASSRSCKYVLNTLMQTFQNKQLAHAVNVRTLDNLITELLLWLLDERVPRMDDGSQLLNALNVLTLMILDNAERTSSFMVIISLLKPLDPSRWPTPPSNESFSTRTSKFSELVVKCLIKLTKVLQNTTYEVDLDRILQSIHVYLQDLGMEEIRGVYLLQLPTIMMHLHFVIHNHNQIVTKPIITSNLAGANDKPLRMVKTVLHELVKLRGTAIKGHLSMVPIDMELQPIILAYIDHNLQTLVAARMLTPTGPVGQTHWGDSMANYLMPATHSADAQLKQELSAIFKKIGDKQTCSIVLYELYRITQLYPHV
;
A
#
# COMPACT_ATOMS: atom_id res chain seq x y z
N MET A 1 -17.90 32.24 14.52
CA MET A 1 -17.82 32.26 13.04
C MET A 1 -17.20 30.97 12.48
N LEU A 2 -16.02 30.53 12.93
CA LEU A 2 -15.34 29.29 12.47
C LEU A 2 -16.13 27.98 12.71
N LEU A 3 -16.83 27.83 13.83
CA LEU A 3 -17.71 26.65 14.08
C LEU A 3 -18.90 26.60 13.12
N THR A 4 -19.45 27.76 12.76
CA THR A 4 -20.60 27.88 11.86
C THR A 4 -20.21 27.52 10.42
N THR A 5 -18.97 27.81 10.02
CA THR A 5 -18.41 27.38 8.73
C THR A 5 -18.17 25.89 8.67
N LYS A 6 -17.61 25.27 9.73
CA LYS A 6 -17.39 23.82 9.81
C LYS A 6 -18.69 23.00 9.75
N VAL A 7 -19.75 23.46 10.42
CA VAL A 7 -21.06 22.80 10.41
C VAL A 7 -21.80 23.01 9.08
N LYS A 8 -21.67 24.19 8.44
CA LYS A 8 -22.25 24.43 7.10
C LYS A 8 -21.56 23.62 6.01
N VAL A 9 -20.23 23.51 6.05
CA VAL A 9 -19.44 22.61 5.21
C VAL A 9 -20.00 21.19 5.36
N ALA A 10 -19.98 20.61 6.56
CA ALA A 10 -20.44 19.23 6.78
C ALA A 10 -21.88 18.93 6.28
N LYS A 11 -22.81 19.89 6.37
CA LYS A 11 -24.18 19.75 5.82
C LYS A 11 -24.29 20.01 4.32
N THR A 12 -23.41 20.82 3.73
CA THR A 12 -23.30 20.98 2.26
C THR A 12 -22.68 19.74 1.60
N PHE A 13 -21.90 18.95 2.35
CA PHE A 13 -21.22 17.75 1.87
C PHE A 13 -21.98 16.44 2.13
N ASP A 14 -23.19 16.49 2.68
CA ASP A 14 -24.10 15.33 2.77
C ASP A 14 -24.79 15.13 1.40
N PHE A 15 -23.93 14.85 0.42
CA PHE A 15 -24.18 14.98 -1.00
C PHE A 15 -24.69 13.66 -1.55
N SER A 16 -25.99 13.55 -1.77
CA SER A 16 -26.54 12.52 -2.65
C SER A 16 -27.01 13.18 -3.94
N LEU A 17 -26.21 13.05 -4.99
CA LEU A 17 -26.63 13.41 -6.35
C LEU A 17 -27.51 12.33 -7.00
N MET A 18 -27.88 11.27 -6.29
CA MET A 18 -28.74 10.23 -6.86
C MET A 18 -30.10 10.85 -7.23
N GLY A 19 -30.38 10.93 -8.54
CA GLY A 19 -31.57 11.58 -9.09
C GLY A 19 -31.45 13.09 -9.33
N ALA A 20 -30.27 13.68 -9.17
CA ALA A 20 -30.05 15.12 -9.39
C ALA A 20 -30.02 15.48 -10.89
N SER A 21 -30.59 16.64 -11.23
CA SER A 21 -30.50 17.20 -12.59
C SER A 21 -29.08 17.68 -12.92
N SER A 22 -28.72 17.69 -14.20
CA SER A 22 -27.44 18.22 -14.70
C SER A 22 -27.17 19.66 -14.19
N ARG A 23 -28.22 20.48 -14.11
CA ARG A 23 -28.16 21.84 -13.58
C ARG A 23 -27.75 21.87 -12.10
N SER A 24 -28.33 21.00 -11.27
CA SER A 24 -28.00 20.91 -9.85
C SER A 24 -26.56 20.44 -9.66
N CYS A 25 -26.11 19.45 -10.46
CA CYS A 25 -24.73 18.98 -10.47
C CYS A 25 -23.75 20.13 -10.71
N LYS A 26 -23.99 20.95 -11.75
CA LYS A 26 -23.14 22.09 -12.09
C LYS A 26 -23.01 23.09 -10.94
N TYR A 27 -24.12 23.43 -10.27
CA TYR A 27 -24.08 24.38 -9.14
C TYR A 27 -23.24 23.84 -7.98
N VAL A 28 -23.37 22.55 -7.66
CA VAL A 28 -22.58 21.97 -6.57
C VAL A 28 -21.12 21.87 -6.97
N LEU A 29 -20.80 21.33 -8.15
CA LEU A 29 -19.41 21.26 -8.64
C LEU A 29 -18.74 22.62 -8.64
N ASN A 30 -19.43 23.67 -9.11
CA ASN A 30 -18.91 25.04 -9.08
C ASN A 30 -18.66 25.53 -7.65
N THR A 31 -19.59 25.30 -6.72
CA THR A 31 -19.43 25.69 -5.31
C THR A 31 -18.24 24.99 -4.67
N LEU A 32 -18.05 23.70 -4.99
CA LEU A 32 -16.92 22.91 -4.50
C LEU A 32 -15.60 23.39 -5.10
N MET A 33 -15.56 23.67 -6.41
CA MET A 33 -14.37 24.27 -7.04
C MET A 33 -13.99 25.58 -6.35
N GLN A 34 -14.94 26.49 -6.11
CA GLN A 34 -14.67 27.74 -5.39
C GLN A 34 -14.18 27.51 -3.95
N THR A 35 -14.70 26.48 -3.27
CA THR A 35 -14.28 26.13 -1.91
C THR A 35 -12.83 25.66 -1.88
N PHE A 36 -12.43 24.77 -2.80
CA PHE A 36 -11.08 24.22 -2.84
C PHE A 36 -10.05 25.14 -3.50
N GLN A 37 -10.48 26.17 -4.24
CA GLN A 37 -9.62 27.27 -4.69
C GLN A 37 -9.16 28.18 -3.54
N ASN A 38 -9.93 28.25 -2.44
CA ASN A 38 -9.52 29.00 -1.27
C ASN A 38 -8.67 28.13 -0.33
N LYS A 39 -7.36 28.38 -0.27
CA LYS A 39 -6.41 27.57 0.53
C LYS A 39 -6.81 27.40 2.00
N GLN A 40 -7.35 28.45 2.64
CA GLN A 40 -7.77 28.39 4.04
C GLN A 40 -8.97 27.44 4.22
N LEU A 41 -9.95 27.51 3.31
CA LEU A 41 -11.10 26.62 3.36
C LEU A 41 -10.70 25.19 3.01
N ALA A 42 -9.89 24.99 1.97
CA ALA A 42 -9.40 23.69 1.54
C ALA A 42 -8.64 22.95 2.65
N HIS A 43 -7.77 23.65 3.40
CA HIS A 43 -7.03 23.08 4.52
C HIS A 43 -7.89 22.89 5.78
N ALA A 44 -9.01 23.61 5.91
CA ALA A 44 -9.93 23.48 7.04
C ALA A 44 -10.89 22.29 6.92
N VAL A 45 -10.97 21.66 5.74
CA VAL A 45 -11.76 20.43 5.52
C VAL A 45 -11.13 19.30 6.33
N ASN A 46 -11.91 18.69 7.22
CA ASN A 46 -11.43 17.58 8.05
C ASN A 46 -11.33 16.28 7.22
N VAL A 47 -10.52 15.33 7.71
CA VAL A 47 -10.25 14.05 7.04
C VAL A 47 -11.51 13.25 6.68
N ARG A 48 -12.54 13.22 7.54
CA ARG A 48 -13.79 12.49 7.27
C ARG A 48 -14.60 13.14 6.15
N THR A 49 -14.70 14.46 6.13
CA THR A 49 -15.38 15.17 5.04
C THR A 49 -14.62 15.01 3.73
N LEU A 50 -13.28 15.03 3.77
CA LEU A 50 -12.44 14.79 2.60
C LEU A 50 -12.62 13.36 2.06
N ASP A 51 -12.66 12.36 2.94
CA ASP A 51 -12.93 10.96 2.61
C ASP A 51 -14.26 10.78 1.88
N ASN A 52 -15.35 11.29 2.46
CA ASN A 52 -16.67 11.24 1.84
C ASN A 52 -16.68 11.91 0.47
N LEU A 53 -16.11 13.12 0.37
CA LEU A 53 -16.10 13.88 -0.87
C LEU A 53 -15.32 13.16 -1.98
N ILE A 54 -14.10 12.71 -1.70
CA ILE A 54 -13.29 12.01 -2.70
C ILE A 54 -13.97 10.69 -3.09
N THR A 55 -14.53 9.95 -2.13
CA THR A 55 -15.26 8.71 -2.42
C THR A 55 -16.41 8.96 -3.39
N GLU A 56 -17.28 9.94 -3.11
CA GLU A 56 -18.42 10.27 -3.97
C GLU A 56 -17.97 10.74 -5.36
N LEU A 57 -16.93 11.58 -5.46
CA LEU A 57 -16.40 12.04 -6.75
C LEU A 57 -15.85 10.87 -7.59
N LEU A 58 -15.09 9.96 -6.97
CA LEU A 58 -14.54 8.79 -7.66
C LEU A 58 -15.63 7.80 -8.08
N LEU A 59 -16.67 7.61 -7.26
CA LEU A 59 -17.84 6.79 -7.64
C LEU A 59 -18.61 7.43 -8.81
N TRP A 60 -18.75 8.75 -8.82
CA TRP A 60 -19.39 9.49 -9.91
C TRP A 60 -18.61 9.41 -11.23
N LEU A 61 -17.28 9.42 -11.18
CA LEU A 61 -16.44 9.20 -12.36
C LEU A 61 -16.63 7.81 -12.99
N LEU A 62 -17.16 6.84 -12.23
CA LEU A 62 -17.45 5.49 -12.70
C LEU A 62 -18.92 5.26 -13.06
N ASP A 63 -19.81 6.20 -12.73
CA ASP A 63 -21.25 6.01 -12.94
C ASP A 63 -21.62 6.21 -14.41
N GLU A 64 -22.01 5.13 -15.09
CA GLU A 64 -22.39 5.11 -16.51
C GLU A 64 -23.62 5.99 -16.83
N ARG A 65 -24.37 6.43 -15.82
CA ARG A 65 -25.52 7.32 -16.00
C ARG A 65 -25.08 8.77 -16.22
N VAL A 66 -23.93 9.18 -15.66
CA VAL A 66 -23.43 10.56 -15.75
C VAL A 66 -23.19 11.00 -17.21
N PRO A 67 -22.50 10.21 -18.07
CA PRO A 67 -22.36 10.58 -19.48
C PRO A 67 -23.68 10.66 -20.26
N ARG A 68 -24.77 10.06 -19.76
CA ARG A 68 -26.11 10.09 -20.39
C ARG A 68 -26.94 11.31 -19.98
N MET A 69 -26.44 12.12 -19.05
CA MET A 69 -27.08 13.37 -18.63
C MET A 69 -26.86 14.48 -19.66
N ASP A 70 -27.71 15.50 -19.64
CA ASP A 70 -27.46 16.73 -20.39
C ASP A 70 -26.13 17.36 -19.94
N ASP A 71 -25.24 17.65 -20.89
CA ASP A 71 -23.86 18.07 -20.64
C ASP A 71 -23.01 17.07 -19.82
N GLY A 72 -23.32 15.77 -19.94
CA GLY A 72 -22.63 14.69 -19.21
C GLY A 72 -21.11 14.65 -19.41
N SER A 73 -20.62 14.96 -20.61
CA SER A 73 -19.17 15.04 -20.90
C SER A 73 -18.50 16.18 -20.12
N GLN A 74 -19.15 17.35 -20.08
CA GLN A 74 -18.68 18.51 -19.33
C GLN A 74 -18.72 18.23 -17.81
N LEU A 75 -19.75 17.51 -17.33
CA LEU A 75 -19.84 17.08 -15.95
C LEU A 75 -18.70 16.12 -15.57
N LEU A 76 -18.39 15.12 -16.41
CA LEU A 76 -17.25 14.22 -16.18
C LEU A 76 -15.92 14.97 -16.14
N ASN A 77 -15.72 15.92 -17.05
CA ASN A 77 -14.53 16.77 -17.04
C ASN A 77 -14.46 17.62 -15.76
N ALA A 78 -15.58 18.23 -15.34
CA ALA A 78 -15.63 19.02 -14.11
C ALA A 78 -15.39 18.17 -12.85
N LEU A 79 -15.90 16.95 -12.79
CA LEU A 79 -15.63 15.99 -11.70
C LEU A 79 -14.15 15.64 -11.62
N ASN A 80 -13.51 15.36 -12.76
CA ASN A 80 -12.09 15.05 -12.81
C ASN A 80 -11.24 16.26 -12.40
N VAL A 81 -11.54 17.44 -12.92
CA VAL A 81 -10.88 18.70 -12.55
C VAL A 81 -11.04 18.98 -11.06
N LEU A 82 -12.24 18.83 -10.50
CA LEU A 82 -12.49 19.02 -9.07
C LEU A 82 -11.71 18.02 -8.22
N THR A 83 -11.68 16.74 -8.61
CA THR A 83 -10.89 15.71 -7.90
C THR A 83 -9.41 16.10 -7.86
N LEU A 84 -8.84 16.50 -9.01
CA LEU A 84 -7.46 16.96 -9.09
C LEU A 84 -7.23 18.22 -8.25
N MET A 85 -8.15 19.18 -8.29
CA MET A 85 -8.09 20.41 -7.51
C MET A 85 -8.12 20.16 -6.01
N ILE A 86 -8.92 19.20 -5.54
CA ILE A 86 -8.94 18.77 -4.15
C ILE A 86 -7.58 18.20 -3.76
N LEU A 87 -7.00 17.30 -4.56
CA LEU A 87 -5.69 16.71 -4.29
C LEU A 87 -4.55 17.74 -4.29
N ASP A 88 -4.69 18.82 -5.06
CA ASP A 88 -3.68 19.89 -5.14
C ASP A 88 -3.77 20.89 -3.96
N ASN A 89 -4.96 21.07 -3.38
CA ASN A 89 -5.22 22.17 -2.42
C ASN A 89 -5.64 21.73 -1.00
N ALA A 90 -6.11 20.50 -0.82
CA ALA A 90 -6.45 19.98 0.51
C ALA A 90 -5.18 19.76 1.35
N GLU A 91 -5.36 19.67 2.68
CA GLU A 91 -4.25 19.37 3.58
C GLU A 91 -3.60 18.02 3.20
N ARG A 92 -2.27 18.01 3.06
CA ARG A 92 -1.54 16.90 2.40
C ARG A 92 -1.60 15.61 3.18
N THR A 93 -1.42 15.67 4.50
CA THR A 93 -1.46 14.50 5.37
C THR A 93 -2.81 13.81 5.26
N SER A 94 -3.90 14.57 5.38
CA SER A 94 -5.28 14.10 5.24
C SER A 94 -5.51 13.50 3.85
N SER A 95 -4.98 14.13 2.80
CA SER A 95 -5.09 13.61 1.43
C SER A 95 -4.40 12.25 1.26
N PHE A 96 -3.17 12.09 1.79
CA PHE A 96 -2.49 10.78 1.77
C PHE A 96 -3.27 9.73 2.56
N MET A 97 -3.73 10.05 3.78
CA MET A 97 -4.48 9.12 4.62
C MET A 97 -5.77 8.65 3.93
N VAL A 98 -6.55 9.57 3.38
CA VAL A 98 -7.80 9.25 2.66
C VAL A 98 -7.51 8.36 1.46
N ILE A 99 -6.56 8.74 0.60
CA ILE A 99 -6.28 7.97 -0.61
C ILE A 99 -5.72 6.57 -0.29
N ILE A 100 -4.86 6.43 0.73
CA ILE A 100 -4.37 5.11 1.17
C ILE A 100 -5.52 4.26 1.74
N SER A 101 -6.43 4.86 2.52
CA SER A 101 -7.60 4.16 3.05
C SER A 101 -8.53 3.64 1.94
N LEU A 102 -8.76 4.45 0.90
CA LEU A 102 -9.61 4.12 -0.24
C LEU A 102 -9.05 3.04 -1.17
N LEU A 103 -7.80 2.59 -0.98
CA LEU A 103 -7.26 1.43 -1.71
C LEU A 103 -7.93 0.12 -1.29
N LYS A 104 -8.54 0.09 -0.10
CA LYS A 104 -9.33 -1.04 0.37
C LYS A 104 -10.67 -1.09 -0.38
N PRO A 105 -11.22 -2.29 -0.64
CA PRO A 105 -12.55 -2.43 -1.23
C PRO A 105 -13.60 -1.66 -0.43
N LEU A 106 -14.41 -0.85 -1.11
CA LEU A 106 -15.53 -0.15 -0.48
C LEU A 106 -16.61 -1.15 -0.04
N ASP A 107 -17.31 -0.82 1.04
CA ASP A 107 -18.51 -1.54 1.47
C ASP A 107 -19.55 -1.57 0.32
N PRO A 108 -20.17 -2.72 0.02
CA PRO A 108 -21.23 -2.84 -0.99
C PRO A 108 -22.34 -1.78 -0.90
N SER A 109 -22.68 -1.31 0.30
CA SER A 109 -23.70 -0.27 0.55
C SER A 109 -23.35 1.11 0.01
N ARG A 110 -22.07 1.40 -0.25
CA ARG A 110 -21.59 2.68 -0.79
C ARG A 110 -21.76 2.78 -2.30
N TRP A 111 -22.01 1.67 -2.99
CA TRP A 111 -22.12 1.66 -4.44
C TRP A 111 -23.49 2.14 -4.91
N PRO A 112 -23.57 2.90 -6.02
CA PRO A 112 -24.85 3.36 -6.54
C PRO A 112 -25.80 2.21 -6.91
N THR A 113 -27.10 2.41 -6.68
CA THR A 113 -28.19 1.53 -7.11
C THR A 113 -28.96 2.15 -8.30
N PRO A 114 -29.47 1.35 -9.26
CA PRO A 114 -29.28 -0.10 -9.42
C PRO A 114 -27.84 -0.47 -9.81
N PRO A 115 -27.38 -1.71 -9.52
CA PRO A 115 -26.05 -2.15 -9.93
C PRO A 115 -25.93 -2.08 -11.46
N SER A 116 -24.79 -1.60 -11.95
CA SER A 116 -24.48 -1.68 -13.39
C SER A 116 -24.47 -3.14 -13.84
N ASN A 117 -24.53 -3.38 -15.16
CA ASN A 117 -24.43 -4.71 -15.74
C ASN A 117 -23.07 -5.39 -15.46
N GLU A 118 -22.11 -4.65 -14.90
CA GLU A 118 -20.78 -5.12 -14.58
C GLU A 118 -20.72 -5.81 -13.21
N SER A 119 -19.89 -6.86 -13.12
CA SER A 119 -19.65 -7.55 -11.85
C SER A 119 -19.09 -6.59 -10.78
N PHE A 120 -19.40 -6.89 -9.51
CA PHE A 120 -18.88 -6.13 -8.37
C PHE A 120 -17.34 -6.11 -8.32
N SER A 121 -16.69 -7.20 -8.73
CA SER A 121 -15.23 -7.28 -8.81
C SER A 121 -14.64 -6.32 -9.86
N THR A 122 -15.26 -6.22 -11.04
CA THR A 122 -14.84 -5.29 -12.10
C THR A 122 -14.98 -3.84 -11.64
N ARG A 123 -16.12 -3.49 -11.02
CA ARG A 123 -16.36 -2.17 -10.46
C ARG A 123 -15.32 -1.81 -9.40
N THR A 124 -15.09 -2.70 -8.45
CA THR A 124 -14.08 -2.53 -7.39
C THR A 124 -12.68 -2.35 -7.97
N SER A 125 -12.34 -3.10 -9.03
CA SER A 125 -11.05 -2.94 -9.72
C SER A 125 -10.92 -1.58 -10.41
N LYS A 126 -11.97 -1.07 -11.07
CA LYS A 126 -11.96 0.26 -11.71
C LYS A 126 -11.81 1.36 -10.67
N PHE A 127 -12.50 1.25 -9.53
CA PHE A 127 -12.36 2.19 -8.42
C PHE A 127 -10.93 2.20 -7.86
N SER A 128 -10.38 1.01 -7.58
CA SER A 128 -9.00 0.88 -7.14
C SER A 128 -7.99 1.49 -8.13
N GLU A 129 -8.22 1.36 -9.45
CA GLU A 129 -7.37 2.00 -10.46
C GLU A 129 -7.42 3.54 -10.37
N LEU A 130 -8.59 4.14 -10.14
CA LEU A 130 -8.71 5.59 -9.94
C LEU A 130 -7.98 6.03 -8.65
N VAL A 131 -8.15 5.30 -7.55
CA VAL A 131 -7.46 5.61 -6.28
C VAL A 131 -5.94 5.52 -6.44
N VAL A 132 -5.42 4.51 -7.15
CA VAL A 132 -4.00 4.41 -7.48
C VAL A 132 -3.53 5.62 -8.28
N LYS A 133 -4.31 6.12 -9.25
CA LYS A 133 -3.97 7.35 -10.01
C LYS A 133 -3.91 8.58 -9.10
N CYS A 134 -4.84 8.72 -8.15
CA CYS A 134 -4.79 9.78 -7.14
C CYS A 134 -3.53 9.67 -6.27
N LEU A 135 -3.18 8.46 -5.82
CA LEU A 135 -1.99 8.24 -4.98
C LEU A 135 -0.69 8.52 -5.74
N ILE A 136 -0.61 8.14 -7.01
CA ILE A 136 0.50 8.48 -7.91
C ILE A 136 0.67 9.99 -7.97
N LYS A 137 -0.43 10.75 -8.15
CA LYS A 137 -0.39 12.21 -8.21
C LYS A 137 0.17 12.82 -6.93
N LEU A 138 -0.33 12.42 -5.76
CA LEU A 138 0.18 12.88 -4.47
C LEU A 138 1.67 12.54 -4.28
N THR A 139 2.07 11.31 -4.65
CA THR A 139 3.44 10.83 -4.48
C THR A 139 4.43 11.58 -5.38
N LYS A 140 4.03 11.94 -6.60
CA LYS A 140 4.91 12.66 -7.55
C LYS A 140 5.38 14.03 -7.03
N VAL A 141 4.56 14.71 -6.23
CA VAL A 141 4.88 16.03 -5.68
C VAL A 141 5.45 15.97 -4.27
N LEU A 142 5.52 14.77 -3.67
CA LEU A 142 5.94 14.55 -2.29
C LEU A 142 7.36 15.09 -2.04
N GLN A 143 8.30 14.88 -2.97
CA GLN A 143 9.68 15.35 -2.84
C GLN A 143 9.78 16.87 -2.63
N ASN A 144 8.84 17.63 -3.18
CA ASN A 144 8.81 19.10 -3.08
C ASN A 144 8.01 19.61 -1.88
N THR A 145 7.31 18.72 -1.17
CA THR A 145 6.30 19.08 -0.16
C THR A 145 6.41 18.26 1.13
N THR A 146 7.60 17.73 1.38
CA THR A 146 7.92 16.88 2.54
C THR A 146 7.77 17.57 3.89
N TYR A 147 7.87 18.89 3.94
CA TYR A 147 7.71 19.69 5.16
C TYR A 147 6.23 19.98 5.48
N GLU A 148 5.31 19.74 4.55
CA GLU A 148 3.86 19.95 4.71
C GLU A 148 3.13 18.68 5.17
N VAL A 149 3.85 17.58 5.41
CA VAL A 149 3.27 16.28 5.78
C VAL A 149 3.67 15.85 7.19
N ASP A 150 2.69 15.36 7.95
CA ASP A 150 2.90 14.66 9.21
C ASP A 150 3.21 13.19 8.91
N LEU A 151 4.47 12.79 9.12
CA LEU A 151 4.96 11.46 8.79
C LEU A 151 4.43 10.38 9.71
N ASP A 152 4.24 10.67 10.99
CA ASP A 152 3.71 9.69 11.96
C ASP A 152 2.33 9.21 11.53
N ARG A 153 1.47 10.14 11.09
CA ARG A 153 0.13 9.82 10.59
C ARG A 153 0.15 9.05 9.27
N ILE A 154 1.03 9.43 8.32
CA ILE A 154 1.13 8.72 7.04
C ILE A 154 1.67 7.30 7.25
N LEU A 155 2.72 7.13 8.07
CA LEU A 155 3.30 5.83 8.38
C LEU A 155 2.30 4.95 9.14
N GLN A 156 1.52 5.52 10.06
CA GLN A 156 0.41 4.81 10.69
C GLN A 156 -0.63 4.35 9.65
N SER A 157 -1.02 5.22 8.72
CA SER A 157 -1.97 4.87 7.66
C SER A 157 -1.46 3.73 6.77
N ILE A 158 -0.17 3.74 6.42
CA ILE A 158 0.49 2.66 5.67
C ILE A 158 0.51 1.37 6.50
N HIS A 159 0.85 1.46 7.78
CA HIS A 159 0.89 0.32 8.69
C HIS A 159 -0.48 -0.36 8.77
N VAL A 160 -1.55 0.40 9.01
CA VAL A 160 -2.94 -0.11 9.08
C VAL A 160 -3.33 -0.77 7.76
N TYR A 161 -2.97 -0.18 6.61
CA TYR A 161 -3.23 -0.81 5.30
C TYR A 161 -2.49 -2.15 5.13
N LEU A 162 -1.20 -2.21 5.47
CA LEU A 162 -0.38 -3.42 5.35
C LEU A 162 -0.83 -4.51 6.32
N GLN A 163 -1.24 -4.14 7.53
CA GLN A 163 -1.73 -5.07 8.54
C GLN A 163 -3.02 -5.74 8.08
N ASP A 164 -3.97 -4.97 7.54
CA ASP A 164 -5.25 -5.52 7.09
C ASP A 164 -5.06 -6.47 5.89
N LEU A 165 -4.14 -6.16 4.96
CA LEU A 165 -3.80 -7.09 3.87
C LEU A 165 -3.23 -8.41 4.40
N GLY A 166 -2.28 -8.35 5.35
CA GLY A 166 -1.73 -9.55 5.97
C GLY A 166 -2.77 -10.38 6.71
N MET A 167 -3.73 -9.72 7.36
CA MET A 167 -4.83 -10.39 8.09
C MET A 167 -5.90 -10.97 7.16
N GLU A 168 -6.17 -10.38 5.99
CA GLU A 168 -7.09 -10.95 4.99
C GLU A 168 -6.51 -12.21 4.33
N GLU A 169 -5.20 -12.24 4.07
CA GLU A 169 -4.50 -13.42 3.55
C GLU A 169 -4.49 -14.56 4.59
N ILE A 170 -4.23 -14.23 5.86
CA ILE A 170 -4.37 -15.16 6.99
C ILE A 170 -5.84 -15.62 7.09
N ARG A 171 -6.84 -14.74 7.18
CA ARG A 171 -8.25 -15.17 7.25
C ARG A 171 -8.68 -16.05 6.07
N GLY A 172 -8.20 -15.80 4.85
CA GLY A 172 -8.49 -16.62 3.68
C GLY A 172 -7.93 -18.05 3.77
N VAL A 173 -6.75 -18.21 4.37
CA VAL A 173 -6.13 -19.52 4.62
C VAL A 173 -6.79 -20.24 5.81
N TYR A 174 -7.12 -19.52 6.87
CA TYR A 174 -7.65 -20.07 8.12
C TYR A 174 -9.16 -20.39 8.06
N LEU A 175 -9.94 -19.74 7.20
CA LEU A 175 -11.34 -20.10 6.96
C LEU A 175 -11.50 -21.39 6.14
N LEU A 176 -10.44 -21.85 5.46
CA LEU A 176 -10.44 -23.10 4.70
C LEU A 176 -9.96 -24.32 5.52
N GLN A 177 -9.53 -24.15 6.77
CA GLN A 177 -9.04 -25.24 7.62
C GLN A 177 -9.58 -25.14 9.06
N LEU A 178 -10.65 -25.91 9.30
CA LEU A 178 -11.33 -26.17 10.58
C LEU A 178 -10.39 -26.41 11.80
N PRO A 179 -10.90 -26.25 13.04
CA PRO A 179 -10.16 -25.84 14.25
C PRO A 179 -9.15 -26.81 14.88
N THR A 180 -8.86 -27.96 14.28
CA THR A 180 -7.96 -28.98 14.87
C THR A 180 -6.48 -28.62 14.74
N ILE A 181 -6.12 -27.78 13.75
CA ILE A 181 -4.73 -27.38 13.46
C ILE A 181 -4.29 -26.19 14.35
N MET A 182 -5.23 -25.40 14.85
CA MET A 182 -4.99 -24.22 15.69
C MET A 182 -4.34 -24.55 17.04
N MET A 183 -4.62 -25.72 17.63
CA MET A 183 -3.93 -26.16 18.86
C MET A 183 -2.48 -26.58 18.60
N HIS A 184 -2.20 -27.24 17.47
CA HIS A 184 -0.87 -27.76 17.18
C HIS A 184 0.09 -26.66 16.70
N LEU A 185 -0.41 -25.67 15.97
CA LEU A 185 0.41 -24.56 15.49
C LEU A 185 0.85 -23.64 16.64
N HIS A 186 0.00 -23.44 17.65
CA HIS A 186 0.36 -22.65 18.83
C HIS A 186 1.48 -23.29 19.67
N PHE A 187 1.55 -24.63 19.72
CA PHE A 187 2.60 -25.37 20.43
C PHE A 187 3.95 -25.38 19.69
N VAL A 188 3.92 -25.46 18.35
CA VAL A 188 5.14 -25.46 17.52
C VAL A 188 5.76 -24.07 17.41
N ILE A 189 4.94 -23.01 17.36
CA ILE A 189 5.42 -21.62 17.32
C ILE A 189 6.11 -21.22 18.64
N HIS A 190 5.68 -21.78 19.79
CA HIS A 190 6.25 -21.44 21.09
C HIS A 190 7.64 -22.08 21.35
N ASN A 191 8.00 -23.18 20.69
CA ASN A 191 9.23 -23.95 21.00
C ASN A 191 10.42 -23.72 20.06
N HIS A 192 10.26 -23.03 18.92
CA HIS A 192 11.35 -22.83 17.93
C HIS A 192 11.66 -21.35 17.67
N ASN A 193 11.77 -20.57 18.74
CA ASN A 193 11.88 -19.10 18.70
C ASN A 193 13.25 -18.53 18.26
N GLN A 194 13.97 -19.15 17.32
CA GLN A 194 15.18 -18.51 16.72
C GLN A 194 15.39 -18.71 15.21
N ILE A 195 14.66 -19.57 14.49
CA ILE A 195 15.02 -19.90 13.09
C ILE A 195 14.00 -19.43 12.03
N VAL A 196 12.80 -18.98 12.41
CA VAL A 196 11.74 -18.62 11.42
C VAL A 196 11.16 -17.22 11.63
N THR A 197 12.01 -16.20 11.79
CA THR A 197 11.60 -14.79 11.76
C THR A 197 12.36 -13.97 10.70
N LYS A 198 12.79 -14.61 9.60
CA LYS A 198 12.93 -13.87 8.34
C LYS A 198 11.54 -13.83 7.71
N PRO A 199 10.93 -12.65 7.51
CA PRO A 199 9.70 -12.57 6.76
C PRO A 199 10.01 -13.07 5.36
N ILE A 200 9.49 -14.24 5.02
CA ILE A 200 9.28 -14.69 3.64
C ILE A 200 8.17 -13.79 3.08
N ILE A 201 8.47 -12.50 2.93
CA ILE A 201 7.58 -11.54 2.30
C ILE A 201 8.26 -11.19 0.98
N THR A 202 7.52 -11.44 -0.10
CA THR A 202 7.82 -11.18 -1.51
C THR A 202 8.61 -12.24 -2.29
N SER A 203 8.04 -13.43 -2.48
CA SER A 203 8.23 -14.10 -3.78
C SER A 203 7.03 -14.87 -4.31
N ASN A 204 6.04 -15.25 -3.51
CA ASN A 204 4.87 -15.98 -4.00
C ASN A 204 3.57 -15.51 -3.33
N LEU A 205 2.88 -14.48 -3.85
CA LEU A 205 1.41 -14.35 -3.82
C LEU A 205 0.96 -13.00 -4.43
N ALA A 206 0.60 -12.98 -5.71
CA ALA A 206 -0.21 -11.88 -6.28
C ALA A 206 -0.86 -12.31 -7.60
N GLY A 207 -1.79 -13.24 -7.52
CA GLY A 207 -2.73 -13.48 -8.62
C GLY A 207 -3.74 -12.33 -8.69
N ALA A 208 -3.52 -11.38 -9.59
CA ALA A 208 -4.51 -10.43 -10.13
C ALA A 208 -5.04 -9.29 -9.21
N ASN A 209 -4.18 -8.52 -8.50
CA ASN A 209 -4.29 -7.05 -8.37
C ASN A 209 -3.13 -6.45 -7.54
N ASP A 210 -1.87 -6.69 -7.89
CA ASP A 210 -0.70 -6.15 -7.14
C ASP A 210 -0.59 -4.60 -7.20
N LYS A 211 -1.39 -3.91 -8.02
CA LYS A 211 -1.25 -2.47 -8.25
C LYS A 211 -1.40 -1.62 -6.97
N PRO A 212 -2.40 -1.83 -6.08
CA PRO A 212 -2.57 -1.05 -4.85
C PRO A 212 -1.44 -1.26 -3.86
N LEU A 213 -1.08 -2.52 -3.59
CA LEU A 213 0.02 -2.85 -2.68
C LEU A 213 1.35 -2.29 -3.18
N ARG A 214 1.64 -2.46 -4.47
CA ARG A 214 2.83 -1.88 -5.10
C ARG A 214 2.86 -0.36 -4.92
N MET A 215 1.74 0.33 -5.11
CA MET A 215 1.70 1.78 -4.95
C MET A 215 1.96 2.20 -3.49
N VAL A 216 1.39 1.50 -2.49
CA VAL A 216 1.70 1.76 -1.08
C VAL A 216 3.17 1.53 -0.77
N LYS A 217 3.78 0.47 -1.31
CA LYS A 217 5.23 0.23 -1.21
C LYS A 217 6.03 1.37 -1.84
N THR A 218 5.58 1.90 -2.98
CA THR A 218 6.20 3.08 -3.63
C THR A 218 6.11 4.33 -2.76
N VAL A 219 4.97 4.61 -2.12
CA VAL A 219 4.85 5.73 -1.17
C VAL A 219 5.83 5.56 -0.01
N LEU A 220 5.85 4.38 0.61
CA LEU A 220 6.77 4.09 1.71
C LEU A 220 8.24 4.23 1.29
N HIS A 221 8.58 3.75 0.09
CA HIS A 221 9.92 3.90 -0.47
C HIS A 221 10.31 5.38 -0.63
N GLU A 222 9.45 6.22 -1.20
CA GLU A 222 9.73 7.65 -1.37
C GLU A 222 9.89 8.36 -0.01
N LEU A 223 9.07 8.03 0.99
CA LEU A 223 9.22 8.57 2.36
C LEU A 223 10.56 8.18 2.99
N VAL A 224 10.95 6.90 2.87
CA VAL A 224 12.23 6.40 3.38
C VAL A 224 13.41 7.03 2.61
N LYS A 225 13.29 7.22 1.30
CA LYS A 225 14.29 7.90 0.47
C LYS A 225 14.51 9.34 0.90
N LEU A 226 13.44 10.04 1.27
CA LEU A 226 13.50 11.44 1.69
C LEU A 226 14.06 11.62 3.11
N ARG A 227 13.78 10.69 4.03
CA ARG A 227 14.19 10.81 5.45
C ARG A 227 15.41 9.99 5.83
N GLY A 228 15.77 8.97 5.06
CA GLY A 228 16.79 8.00 5.43
C GLY A 228 16.47 7.36 6.77
N THR A 229 17.50 7.11 7.59
CA THR A 229 17.37 6.46 8.90
C THR A 229 16.50 7.24 9.88
N ALA A 230 16.39 8.57 9.71
CA ALA A 230 15.53 9.41 10.54
C ALA A 230 14.04 9.06 10.42
N ILE A 231 13.62 8.30 9.40
CA ILE A 231 12.24 7.83 9.25
C ILE A 231 11.77 7.03 10.47
N LYS A 232 12.67 6.30 11.16
CA LYS A 232 12.34 5.51 12.34
C LYS A 232 11.88 6.37 13.53
N GLY A 233 12.26 7.65 13.56
CA GLY A 233 11.79 8.60 14.57
C GLY A 233 10.33 9.04 14.40
N HIS A 234 9.67 8.69 13.28
CA HIS A 234 8.27 9.04 12.97
C HIS A 234 7.34 7.83 13.10
N LEU A 235 7.72 6.84 13.91
CA LEU A 235 6.92 5.64 14.15
C LEU A 235 6.15 5.69 15.47
N SER A 236 5.98 6.88 16.07
CA SER A 236 5.34 7.03 17.38
C SER A 236 3.89 6.54 17.42
N MET A 237 3.22 6.55 16.26
CA MET A 237 1.84 6.10 16.09
C MET A 237 1.71 4.64 15.61
N VAL A 238 2.84 3.94 15.43
CA VAL A 238 2.89 2.52 15.04
C VAL A 238 3.23 1.69 16.30
N PRO A 239 2.54 0.58 16.57
CA PRO A 239 2.77 -0.22 17.77
C PRO A 239 4.06 -1.06 17.64
N ILE A 240 5.21 -0.42 17.84
CA ILE A 240 6.55 -1.00 17.64
C ILE A 240 7.05 -1.86 18.83
N ASP A 241 6.47 -1.68 20.02
CA ASP A 241 6.90 -2.36 21.26
C ASP A 241 6.12 -3.66 21.54
N MET A 242 5.39 -4.20 20.56
CA MET A 242 4.63 -5.44 20.73
C MET A 242 5.48 -6.68 20.43
N GLU A 243 5.08 -7.84 20.99
CA GLU A 243 5.78 -9.12 20.79
C GLU A 243 5.95 -9.48 19.30
N LEU A 244 4.97 -9.11 18.46
CA LEU A 244 5.06 -9.23 17.02
C LEU A 244 5.42 -7.88 16.40
N GLN A 245 6.59 -7.84 15.76
CA GLN A 245 7.08 -6.66 15.06
C GLN A 245 6.17 -6.27 13.88
N PRO A 246 5.76 -4.99 13.76
CA PRO A 246 4.96 -4.51 12.64
C PRO A 246 5.58 -4.77 11.27
N ILE A 247 4.80 -5.29 10.31
CA ILE A 247 5.24 -5.59 8.93
C ILE A 247 5.92 -4.38 8.25
N ILE A 248 5.46 -3.16 8.55
CA ILE A 248 6.01 -1.92 8.00
C ILE A 248 7.51 -1.76 8.31
N LEU A 249 8.00 -2.24 9.46
CA LEU A 249 9.41 -2.16 9.83
C LEU A 249 10.30 -2.96 8.88
N ALA A 250 9.87 -4.17 8.50
CA ALA A 250 10.60 -4.98 7.53
C ALA A 250 10.74 -4.25 6.17
N TYR A 251 9.67 -3.56 5.74
CA TYR A 251 9.73 -2.75 4.52
C TYR A 251 10.63 -1.51 4.67
N ILE A 252 10.60 -0.84 5.82
CA ILE A 252 11.49 0.31 6.10
C ILE A 252 12.94 -0.14 6.07
N ASP A 253 13.29 -1.21 6.78
CA ASP A 253 14.65 -1.73 6.86
C ASP A 253 15.15 -2.19 5.48
N HIS A 254 14.31 -2.88 4.71
CA HIS A 254 14.64 -3.28 3.35
C HIS A 254 14.90 -2.08 2.43
N ASN A 255 14.07 -1.03 2.52
CA ASN A 255 14.27 0.19 1.75
C ASN A 255 15.56 0.91 2.15
N LEU A 256 15.87 1.00 3.45
CA LEU A 256 17.12 1.60 3.95
C LEU A 256 18.35 0.84 3.44
N GLN A 257 18.33 -0.49 3.51
CA GLN A 257 19.41 -1.34 2.98
C GLN A 257 19.59 -1.14 1.47
N THR A 258 18.50 -1.04 0.71
CA THR A 258 18.53 -0.79 -0.73
C THR A 258 19.15 0.58 -1.05
N LEU A 259 18.82 1.63 -0.29
CA LEU A 259 19.42 2.96 -0.44
C LEU A 259 20.92 2.96 -0.13
N VAL A 260 21.35 2.20 0.89
CA VAL A 260 22.77 2.03 1.22
C VAL A 260 23.49 1.31 0.10
N ALA A 261 22.96 0.18 -0.39
CA ALA A 261 23.54 -0.57 -1.49
C ALA A 261 23.67 0.26 -2.77
N ALA A 262 22.64 1.06 -3.11
CA ALA A 262 22.69 1.96 -4.26
C ALA A 262 23.81 3.01 -4.18
N ARG A 263 24.10 3.53 -2.98
CA ARG A 263 25.22 4.48 -2.76
C ARG A 263 26.59 3.81 -2.90
N MET A 264 26.72 2.54 -2.55
CA MET A 264 27.97 1.80 -2.74
C MET A 264 28.26 1.48 -4.21
N LEU A 265 27.22 1.44 -5.06
CA LEU A 265 27.32 1.20 -6.49
C LEU A 265 27.53 2.47 -7.32
N THR A 266 27.35 3.67 -6.75
CA THR A 266 27.70 4.92 -7.42
C THR A 266 29.19 5.22 -7.23
N PRO A 267 30.00 5.28 -8.30
CA PRO A 267 31.40 5.62 -8.16
C PRO A 267 31.54 7.11 -7.81
N THR A 268 31.81 7.42 -6.55
CA THR A 268 32.44 8.68 -6.17
C THR A 268 33.95 8.51 -6.35
N GLY A 269 34.52 9.07 -7.42
CA GLY A 269 35.96 9.18 -7.59
C GLY A 269 36.35 10.57 -8.05
N PRO A 270 37.23 11.30 -7.33
CA PRO A 270 38.10 12.27 -7.95
C PRO A 270 39.13 11.53 -8.81
N VAL A 271 39.45 12.12 -9.96
CA VAL A 271 40.47 11.67 -10.91
C VAL A 271 41.81 11.44 -10.20
N GLY A 272 42.31 10.22 -10.29
CA GLY A 272 43.66 9.82 -9.87
C GLY A 272 44.03 8.52 -10.59
N GLN A 273 44.84 8.64 -11.63
CA GLN A 273 45.45 7.52 -12.35
C GLN A 273 46.25 6.62 -11.40
N THR A 274 46.10 5.31 -11.54
CA THR A 274 47.26 4.39 -11.61
C THR A 274 46.83 3.08 -12.28
N HIS A 275 47.46 2.83 -13.43
CA HIS A 275 47.58 1.57 -14.14
C HIS A 275 48.02 0.43 -13.22
N TRP A 276 47.46 -0.77 -13.38
CA TRP A 276 48.09 -2.03 -13.00
C TRP A 276 47.60 -3.16 -13.92
N GLY A 277 48.55 -3.73 -14.66
CA GLY A 277 48.38 -4.89 -15.52
C GLY A 277 48.41 -6.23 -14.78
N ASP A 278 48.22 -7.27 -15.59
CA ASP A 278 48.18 -8.70 -15.26
C ASP A 278 49.17 -9.18 -14.19
N SER A 279 48.71 -10.07 -13.31
CA SER A 279 49.37 -11.34 -13.00
C SER A 279 48.54 -12.24 -12.09
N MET A 280 48.40 -13.50 -12.49
CA MET A 280 47.90 -14.61 -11.68
C MET A 280 48.78 -14.83 -10.43
N ALA A 281 48.15 -15.12 -9.29
CA ALA A 281 48.74 -15.95 -8.25
C ALA A 281 47.63 -16.73 -7.52
N ASN A 282 47.75 -18.05 -7.57
CA ASN A 282 46.93 -19.03 -6.88
C ASN A 282 47.02 -18.85 -5.35
N TYR A 283 45.88 -18.87 -4.67
CA TYR A 283 45.78 -19.38 -3.29
C TYR A 283 44.48 -20.17 -3.13
N LEU A 284 44.65 -21.46 -2.83
CA LEU A 284 43.62 -22.42 -2.42
C LEU A 284 43.06 -22.01 -1.05
N MET A 285 41.74 -22.00 -0.88
CA MET A 285 41.05 -21.95 0.42
C MET A 285 40.06 -23.13 0.52
N PRO A 286 39.85 -23.74 1.70
CA PRO A 286 39.05 -24.95 1.84
C PRO A 286 37.55 -24.62 1.77
N ALA A 287 36.80 -25.34 0.92
CA ALA A 287 35.37 -25.17 0.77
C ALA A 287 34.58 -25.84 1.91
N THR A 288 34.16 -25.06 2.91
CA THR A 288 33.11 -25.44 3.87
C THR A 288 31.73 -24.96 3.41
N HIS A 289 31.31 -25.32 2.19
CA HIS A 289 30.04 -24.83 1.62
C HIS A 289 29.14 -25.89 0.95
N SER A 290 29.40 -27.19 1.14
CA SER A 290 28.59 -28.21 0.44
C SER A 290 27.18 -28.40 1.02
N ALA A 291 27.00 -28.39 2.35
CA ALA A 291 25.70 -28.70 2.98
C ALA A 291 24.71 -27.52 2.92
N ASP A 292 25.19 -26.30 3.11
CA ASP A 292 24.35 -25.09 3.08
C ASP A 292 23.90 -24.73 1.65
N ALA A 293 24.76 -24.97 0.66
CA ALA A 293 24.38 -24.85 -0.76
C ALA A 293 23.31 -25.87 -1.15
N GLN A 294 23.41 -27.09 -0.63
CA GLN A 294 22.45 -28.17 -0.87
C GLN A 294 21.09 -27.87 -0.22
N LEU A 295 21.08 -27.37 1.02
CA LEU A 295 19.87 -26.94 1.72
C LEU A 295 19.15 -25.80 0.97
N LYS A 296 19.90 -24.79 0.51
CA LYS A 296 19.36 -23.68 -0.29
C LYS A 296 18.76 -24.17 -1.61
N GLN A 297 19.38 -25.18 -2.24
CA GLN A 297 18.90 -25.75 -3.49
C GLN A 297 17.61 -26.59 -3.29
N GLU A 298 17.53 -27.36 -2.21
CA GLU A 298 16.31 -28.11 -1.85
C GLU A 298 15.15 -27.18 -1.48
N LEU A 299 15.41 -26.14 -0.68
CA LEU A 299 14.40 -25.14 -0.34
C LEU A 299 13.90 -24.41 -1.59
N SER A 300 14.79 -24.03 -2.52
CA SER A 300 14.42 -23.42 -3.80
C SER A 300 13.51 -24.32 -4.64
N ALA A 301 13.78 -25.63 -4.68
CA ALA A 301 12.95 -26.60 -5.39
C ALA A 301 11.55 -26.75 -4.75
N ILE A 302 11.46 -26.70 -3.42
CA ILE A 302 10.19 -26.73 -2.68
C ILE A 302 9.38 -25.45 -2.95
N PHE A 303 10.02 -24.28 -2.91
CA PHE A 303 9.36 -23.01 -3.22
C PHE A 303 8.86 -22.95 -4.67
N LYS A 304 9.57 -23.58 -5.61
CA LYS A 304 9.13 -23.74 -6.99
C LYS A 304 7.90 -24.64 -7.11
N LYS A 305 7.88 -25.79 -6.40
CA LYS A 305 6.70 -26.68 -6.31
C LYS A 305 5.47 -26.01 -5.69
N ILE A 306 5.68 -25.13 -4.71
CA ILE A 306 4.61 -24.31 -4.12
C ILE A 306 4.02 -23.33 -5.15
N GLY A 307 4.87 -22.73 -5.99
CA GLY A 307 4.47 -21.83 -7.07
C GLY A 307 3.61 -22.49 -8.16
N ASP A 308 3.83 -23.79 -8.41
CA ASP A 308 3.17 -24.55 -9.47
C ASP A 308 1.81 -25.18 -9.05
N LYS A 309 1.24 -24.78 -7.90
CA LYS A 309 -0.09 -25.23 -7.38
C LYS A 309 -0.26 -26.75 -7.19
N GLN A 310 0.83 -27.52 -7.07
CA GLN A 310 0.71 -28.95 -6.76
C GLN A 310 0.63 -29.20 -5.24
N THR A 311 -0.52 -29.76 -4.83
CA THR A 311 -0.83 -30.47 -3.58
C THR A 311 -0.07 -30.04 -2.31
N CYS A 312 -0.68 -29.12 -1.56
CA CYS A 312 -0.17 -28.53 -0.32
C CYS A 312 0.21 -29.55 0.78
N SER A 313 -0.43 -30.73 0.84
CA SER A 313 -0.13 -31.77 1.84
C SER A 313 1.23 -32.46 1.65
N ILE A 314 1.66 -32.65 0.39
CA ILE A 314 2.94 -33.28 0.08
C ILE A 314 4.08 -32.33 0.44
N VAL A 315 3.93 -31.05 0.10
CA VAL A 315 4.92 -30.00 0.38
C VAL A 315 5.14 -29.81 1.89
N LEU A 316 4.07 -29.82 2.69
CA LEU A 316 4.16 -29.74 4.15
C LEU A 316 4.90 -30.94 4.75
N TYR A 317 4.71 -32.13 4.18
CA TYR A 317 5.46 -33.33 4.60
C TYR A 317 6.94 -33.27 4.19
N GLU A 318 7.26 -32.69 3.03
CA GLU A 318 8.65 -32.48 2.60
C GLU A 318 9.38 -31.45 3.49
N LEU A 319 8.69 -30.37 3.87
CA LEU A 319 9.21 -29.37 4.82
C LEU A 319 9.46 -29.99 6.20
N TYR A 320 8.51 -30.77 6.71
CA TYR A 320 8.66 -31.46 7.99
C TYR A 320 9.86 -32.44 7.98
N ARG A 321 10.06 -33.16 6.87
CA ARG A 321 11.18 -34.08 6.71
C ARG A 321 12.54 -33.34 6.71
N ILE A 322 12.64 -32.18 6.06
CA ILE A 322 13.89 -31.39 6.03
C ILE A 322 14.23 -30.85 7.43
N THR A 323 13.24 -30.43 8.22
CA THR A 323 13.47 -30.01 9.61
C THR A 323 13.99 -31.14 10.51
N GLN A 324 13.71 -32.40 10.17
CA GLN A 324 14.24 -33.57 10.89
C GLN A 324 15.67 -33.96 10.42
N LEU A 325 16.00 -33.71 9.14
CA LEU A 325 17.29 -34.06 8.55
C LEU A 325 18.42 -33.06 8.89
N TYR A 326 18.06 -31.80 9.20
CA TYR A 326 19.01 -30.74 9.56
C TYR A 326 18.65 -30.08 10.90
N PRO A 327 18.75 -30.78 12.04
CA PRO A 327 18.32 -30.27 13.35
C PRO A 327 19.26 -29.21 13.97
N HIS A 328 20.43 -28.96 13.36
CA HIS A 328 21.49 -28.10 13.89
C HIS A 328 21.98 -27.01 12.93
N VAL A 329 21.20 -26.69 11.89
CA VAL A 329 21.47 -25.55 10.99
C VAL A 329 20.58 -24.38 11.32
#